data_AF-A0A9E4LJA1-F1
#
_entry.id   AF-A0A9E4LJA1-F1
#
_cell.length_a   1.000
_cell.length_b   1.000
_cell.length_c   1.000
_cell.angle_alpha   90.00
_cell.angle_beta   90.00
_cell.angle_gamma   90.00
#
_symmetry.space_group_name_H-M   'P 1'
#
loop_
_entity.id
_entity.type
_entity.pdbx_description
1 polymer ?
#
loop_
_entity_poly.entity_id
_entity_poly.type
_entity_poly.pdbx_seq_one_letter_code
_entity_poly.pdbx_strand_id
1 'polypeptide(L)'
;MLNISILSFAIPYFALLTSCSTSTDPNGSHKNPYCVNQAGLFSIPDSLKIIDIDFGDSDEGLLALLTAETDIDSCWNKLAFGLPLAQNFEPVRVYVLNECPDHLIRLESKTKQISVLVNQFGQVLIDGEPLSIDSLQFSIKANLNVIEIPEQQEILVLWDRDSPRDSLKAALIGIVEGFLLKQEELALEEFSTSICSLNESQIHYLSEVLPMNIRLGIGRYFTPPP
;
A
#
# COMPACT_ATOMS: atom_id res chain seq x y z
N MET A 1 65.68 -45.64 -1.45
CA MET A 1 65.42 -44.68 -0.37
C MET A 1 64.76 -43.46 -0.99
N LEU A 2 63.44 -43.34 -0.89
CA LEU A 2 62.68 -42.17 -1.33
C LEU A 2 61.92 -41.66 -0.12
N ASN A 3 62.23 -40.43 0.31
CA ASN A 3 61.52 -39.73 1.38
C ASN A 3 60.61 -38.70 0.72
N ILE A 4 59.30 -38.92 0.80
CA ILE A 4 58.29 -37.99 0.30
C ILE A 4 57.99 -37.00 1.42
N SER A 5 58.37 -35.74 1.22
CA SER A 5 57.99 -34.62 2.08
C SER A 5 56.62 -34.11 1.67
N ILE A 6 55.65 -34.21 2.56
CA ILE A 6 54.30 -33.66 2.40
C ILE A 6 54.34 -32.20 2.87
N LEU A 7 54.23 -31.26 1.94
CA LEU A 7 54.00 -29.85 2.25
C LEU A 7 52.52 -29.64 2.60
N SER A 8 52.23 -29.36 3.87
CA SER A 8 50.94 -28.83 4.32
C SER A 8 50.80 -27.37 3.90
N PHE A 9 49.89 -27.10 2.97
CA PHE A 9 49.42 -25.74 2.68
C PHE A 9 48.38 -25.33 3.75
N ALA A 10 48.75 -24.39 4.60
CA ALA A 10 47.81 -23.68 5.46
C ALA A 10 47.14 -22.57 4.64
N ILE A 11 45.82 -22.67 4.46
CA ILE A 11 44.99 -21.62 3.84
C ILE A 11 44.62 -20.62 4.95
N PRO A 12 45.02 -19.34 4.86
CA PRO A 12 44.53 -18.34 5.81
C PRO A 12 43.08 -17.97 5.45
N TYR A 13 42.16 -18.34 6.34
CA TYR A 13 40.78 -17.85 6.37
C TYR A 13 40.80 -16.34 6.70
N PHE A 14 40.70 -15.49 5.69
CA PHE A 14 40.40 -14.07 5.90
C PHE A 14 38.90 -13.94 6.21
N ALA A 15 38.57 -13.90 7.50
CA ALA A 15 37.24 -13.46 7.94
C ALA A 15 37.14 -11.95 7.72
N LEU A 16 36.45 -11.55 6.65
CA LEU A 16 35.99 -10.18 6.46
C LEU A 16 34.89 -9.89 7.49
N LEU A 17 35.28 -9.30 8.62
CA LEU A 17 34.34 -8.65 9.53
C LEU A 17 33.88 -7.35 8.85
N THR A 18 32.75 -7.43 8.12
CA THR A 18 32.01 -6.23 7.72
C THR A 18 31.42 -5.61 8.99
N SER A 19 32.13 -4.61 9.51
CA SER A 19 31.61 -3.74 10.56
C SER A 19 30.39 -3.01 10.01
N CYS A 20 29.20 -3.41 10.43
CA CYS A 20 28.01 -2.57 10.32
C CYS A 20 28.19 -1.40 11.29
N SER A 21 28.64 -0.26 10.76
CA SER A 21 28.56 1.01 11.46
C SER A 21 27.08 1.42 11.50
N THR A 22 26.37 1.02 12.54
CA THR A 22 25.14 1.69 12.93
C THR A 22 25.51 3.06 13.48
N SER A 23 25.41 4.10 12.63
CA SER A 23 25.36 5.47 13.11
C SER A 23 24.01 5.68 13.79
N THR A 24 23.97 5.53 15.11
CA THR A 24 22.87 6.05 15.92
C THR A 24 23.02 7.57 16.01
N ASP A 25 22.30 8.28 15.15
CA ASP A 25 22.11 9.73 15.26
C ASP A 25 21.30 10.01 16.55
N PRO A 26 21.80 10.83 17.49
CA PRO A 26 21.17 11.06 18.79
C PRO A 26 20.04 12.12 18.76
N ASN A 27 19.69 12.64 17.59
CA ASN A 27 18.54 13.50 17.39
C ASN A 27 17.44 12.70 16.69
N GLY A 28 16.43 12.27 17.44
CA GLY A 28 15.26 11.52 16.99
C GLY A 28 14.35 12.32 16.05
N SER A 29 14.88 12.76 14.91
CA SER A 29 14.09 13.01 13.71
C SER A 29 13.61 11.66 13.25
N HIS A 30 12.37 11.32 13.58
CA HIS A 30 11.67 10.19 13.01
C HIS A 30 11.67 10.31 11.49
N LYS A 31 12.65 9.70 10.82
CA LYS A 31 12.75 9.73 9.36
C LYS A 31 11.70 8.79 8.78
N ASN A 32 10.91 9.31 7.84
CA ASN A 32 10.06 8.53 6.96
C ASN A 32 10.90 7.38 6.35
N PRO A 33 10.41 6.12 6.38
CA PRO A 33 11.15 4.98 5.83
C PRO A 33 11.36 5.07 4.31
N TYR A 34 10.62 5.94 3.61
CA TYR A 34 10.68 6.12 2.16
C TYR A 34 11.48 7.35 1.76
N CYS A 35 12.13 7.27 0.58
CA CYS A 35 12.71 8.46 -0.04
C CYS A 35 11.60 9.37 -0.59
N VAL A 36 11.93 10.64 -0.84
CA VAL A 36 10.96 11.67 -1.28
C VAL A 36 10.15 11.22 -2.49
N ASN A 37 10.78 10.58 -3.47
CA ASN A 37 10.11 10.10 -4.68
C ASN A 37 9.12 8.96 -4.39
N GLN A 38 9.49 7.99 -3.54
CA GLN A 38 8.61 6.91 -3.13
C GLN A 38 7.39 7.47 -2.38
N ALA A 39 7.63 8.36 -1.42
CA ALA A 39 6.57 9.06 -0.69
C ALA A 39 5.62 9.80 -1.64
N GLY A 40 6.17 10.51 -2.62
CA GLY A 40 5.41 11.24 -3.63
C GLY A 40 4.42 10.38 -4.43
N LEU A 41 4.71 9.09 -4.65
CA LEU A 41 3.86 8.19 -5.43
C LEU A 41 2.58 7.74 -4.70
N PHE A 42 2.52 7.83 -3.37
CA PHE A 42 1.35 7.41 -2.58
C PHE A 42 0.78 8.50 -1.66
N SER A 43 1.55 9.57 -1.42
CA SER A 43 1.13 10.71 -0.60
C SER A 43 -0.06 11.46 -1.22
N ILE A 44 -0.67 12.33 -0.42
CA ILE A 44 -1.77 13.19 -0.85
C ILE A 44 -1.25 14.57 -1.30
N PRO A 45 -1.94 15.23 -2.25
CA PRO A 45 -1.72 16.66 -2.47
C PRO A 45 -2.25 17.48 -1.28
N ASP A 46 -1.68 18.68 -1.07
CA ASP A 46 -2.07 19.62 0.00
C ASP A 46 -3.56 20.01 0.00
N SER A 47 -4.26 19.79 -1.11
CA SER A 47 -5.70 20.07 -1.23
C SER A 47 -6.59 19.03 -0.56
N LEU A 48 -6.07 17.84 -0.23
CA LEU A 48 -6.85 16.79 0.44
C LEU A 48 -6.70 16.90 1.96
N LYS A 49 -7.83 16.75 2.66
CA LYS A 49 -7.83 16.67 4.12
C LYS A 49 -7.25 15.35 4.60
N ILE A 50 -6.52 15.41 5.71
CA ILE A 50 -6.10 14.24 6.47
C ILE A 50 -7.21 13.93 7.48
N ILE A 51 -7.75 12.72 7.43
CA ILE A 51 -8.86 12.28 8.26
C ILE A 51 -8.45 10.98 8.95
N ASP A 52 -8.40 10.98 10.28
CA ASP A 52 -8.27 9.73 11.05
C ASP A 52 -9.66 9.14 11.24
N ILE A 53 -9.83 7.88 10.84
CA ILE A 53 -11.11 7.18 10.91
C ILE A 53 -11.06 6.13 12.02
N ASP A 54 -12.19 5.94 12.70
CA ASP A 54 -12.40 4.77 13.54
C ASP A 54 -12.98 3.64 12.69
N PHE A 55 -12.23 2.56 12.52
CA PHE A 55 -12.67 1.41 11.74
C PHE A 55 -13.80 0.63 12.44
N GLY A 56 -14.06 0.87 13.72
CA GLY A 56 -15.20 0.30 14.45
C GLY A 56 -16.53 1.05 14.24
N ASP A 57 -16.50 2.20 13.57
CA ASP A 57 -17.70 2.97 13.23
C ASP A 57 -18.60 2.21 12.26
N SER A 58 -19.91 2.45 12.37
CA SER A 58 -20.86 2.01 11.35
C SER A 58 -20.59 2.71 10.01
N ASP A 59 -20.93 2.06 8.90
CA ASP A 59 -20.85 2.65 7.55
C ASP A 59 -21.50 4.04 7.47
N GLU A 60 -22.69 4.21 8.05
CA GLU A 60 -23.41 5.49 8.08
C GLU A 60 -22.65 6.57 8.85
N GLY A 61 -22.04 6.20 9.99
CA GLY A 61 -21.24 7.09 10.83
C GLY A 61 -19.96 7.55 10.11
N LEU A 62 -19.26 6.62 9.47
CA LEU A 62 -18.07 6.92 8.66
C LEU A 62 -18.44 7.82 7.46
N LEU A 63 -19.53 7.54 6.76
CA LEU A 63 -20.02 8.38 5.67
C LEU A 63 -20.39 9.79 6.12
N ALA A 64 -21.07 9.92 7.26
CA ALA A 64 -21.44 11.21 7.82
C ALA A 64 -20.20 12.04 8.18
N LEU A 65 -19.19 11.41 8.81
CA LEU A 65 -17.90 12.04 9.10
C LEU A 65 -17.22 12.55 7.82
N LEU A 66 -17.08 11.67 6.81
CA LEU A 66 -16.40 12.01 5.58
C LEU A 66 -17.12 13.09 4.78
N THR A 67 -18.45 13.07 4.75
CA THR A 67 -19.27 14.10 4.09
C THR A 67 -19.09 15.45 4.79
N ALA A 68 -19.15 15.47 6.12
CA ALA A 68 -18.96 16.70 6.90
C ALA A 68 -17.55 17.28 6.74
N GLU A 69 -16.52 16.42 6.67
CA GLU A 69 -15.16 16.89 6.49
C GLU A 69 -14.87 17.32 5.04
N THR A 70 -15.35 16.60 4.04
CA THR A 70 -15.02 16.92 2.64
C THR A 70 -15.89 18.03 2.03
N ASP A 71 -17.08 18.30 2.60
CA ASP A 71 -18.10 19.18 2.02
C ASP A 71 -18.55 18.74 0.60
N ILE A 72 -18.42 17.44 0.32
CA ILE A 72 -18.82 16.82 -0.95
C ILE A 72 -20.00 15.90 -0.68
N ASP A 73 -21.03 15.98 -1.52
CA ASP A 73 -22.12 15.01 -1.50
C ASP A 73 -21.55 13.61 -1.76
N SER A 74 -21.65 12.73 -0.76
CA SER A 74 -21.11 11.36 -0.83
C SER A 74 -21.69 10.53 -1.98
N CYS A 75 -22.89 10.86 -2.44
CA CYS A 75 -23.67 10.03 -3.33
C CYS A 75 -23.05 9.92 -4.73
N TRP A 76 -22.63 8.71 -5.12
CA TRP A 76 -21.94 8.42 -6.38
C TRP A 76 -20.65 9.20 -6.65
N ASN A 77 -20.13 9.89 -5.65
CA ASN A 77 -18.88 10.64 -5.74
C ASN A 77 -17.79 9.91 -4.95
N LYS A 78 -16.57 9.89 -5.51
CA LYS A 78 -15.40 9.42 -4.77
C LYS A 78 -15.02 10.49 -3.74
N LEU A 79 -15.14 10.17 -2.46
CA LEU A 79 -14.64 11.02 -1.39
C LEU A 79 -13.20 10.62 -1.08
N ALA A 80 -12.24 11.32 -1.68
CA ALA A 80 -10.82 11.08 -1.47
C ALA A 80 -10.29 11.87 -0.26
N PHE A 81 -9.40 11.26 0.51
CA PHE A 81 -8.77 11.88 1.68
C PHE A 81 -7.43 11.20 2.00
N GLY A 82 -6.65 11.82 2.88
CA GLY A 82 -5.43 11.24 3.43
C GLY A 82 -5.69 10.46 4.70
N LEU A 83 -5.27 9.22 4.73
CA LEU A 83 -5.41 8.34 5.90
C LEU A 83 -4.05 8.20 6.62
N PRO A 84 -3.94 8.62 7.89
CA PRO A 84 -2.71 8.45 8.65
C PRO A 84 -2.55 6.99 9.14
N LEU A 85 -1.50 6.31 8.68
CA LEU A 85 -1.24 4.92 9.06
C LEU A 85 -0.37 4.82 10.31
N ALA A 86 0.74 5.54 10.37
CA ALA A 86 1.66 5.60 11.50
C ALA A 86 2.30 6.98 11.65
N GLN A 87 2.90 7.29 12.81
CA GLN A 87 3.49 8.62 13.08
C GLN A 87 4.60 9.03 12.09
N ASN A 88 5.29 8.07 11.50
CA ASN A 88 6.46 8.30 10.63
C ASN A 88 6.16 7.92 9.18
N PHE A 89 4.88 7.95 8.80
CA PHE A 89 4.38 7.46 7.53
C PHE A 89 3.51 8.56 6.91
N GLU A 90 3.79 8.96 5.67
CA GLU A 90 2.99 9.99 5.00
C GLU A 90 1.54 9.54 4.86
N PRO A 91 0.55 10.41 5.09
CA PRO A 91 -0.85 10.07 4.87
C PRO A 91 -1.07 9.49 3.48
N VAL A 92 -1.76 8.35 3.45
CA VAL A 92 -1.99 7.58 2.21
C VAL A 92 -3.26 8.07 1.57
N ARG A 93 -3.22 8.33 0.26
CA ARG A 93 -4.43 8.66 -0.48
C ARG A 93 -5.35 7.45 -0.55
N VAL A 94 -6.55 7.59 0.02
CA VAL A 94 -7.63 6.61 -0.05
C VAL A 94 -8.92 7.29 -0.49
N TYR A 95 -9.92 6.51 -0.89
CA TYR A 95 -11.26 7.04 -1.12
C TYR A 95 -12.36 6.07 -0.67
N VAL A 96 -13.53 6.63 -0.37
CA VAL A 96 -14.78 5.86 -0.31
C VAL A 96 -15.66 6.22 -1.50
N LEU A 97 -16.52 5.29 -1.90
CA LEU A 97 -17.56 5.54 -2.89
C LEU A 97 -18.88 5.03 -2.31
N ASN A 98 -19.79 5.96 -2.03
CA ASN A 98 -21.15 5.66 -1.59
C ASN A 98 -22.03 5.42 -2.82
N GLU A 99 -22.42 4.17 -3.05
CA GLU A 99 -23.31 3.80 -4.16
C GLU A 99 -24.77 3.97 -3.68
N CYS A 100 -25.42 5.05 -4.12
CA CYS A 100 -26.79 5.31 -3.73
C CYS A 100 -27.79 4.61 -4.65
N PRO A 101 -28.94 4.18 -4.14
CA PRO A 101 -30.04 3.74 -4.99
C PRO A 101 -30.70 4.96 -5.67
N ASP A 102 -30.13 5.41 -6.78
CA ASP A 102 -30.87 6.16 -7.79
C ASP A 102 -31.38 5.15 -8.85
N HIS A 103 -32.59 5.32 -9.36
CA HIS A 103 -33.18 4.42 -10.37
C HIS A 103 -32.47 4.50 -11.75
N LEU A 104 -31.21 4.93 -11.79
CA LEU A 104 -30.37 5.07 -12.96
C LEU A 104 -29.55 3.80 -13.14
N ILE A 105 -29.77 3.10 -14.25
CA ILE A 105 -28.90 2.01 -14.69
C ILE A 105 -27.56 2.65 -15.10
N ARG A 106 -26.61 2.72 -14.17
CA ARG A 106 -25.23 3.05 -14.52
C ARG A 106 -24.56 1.78 -15.04
N LEU A 107 -24.06 1.85 -16.27
CA LEU A 107 -23.20 0.82 -16.82
C LEU A 107 -21.94 0.77 -15.94
N GLU A 108 -21.80 -0.27 -15.13
CA GLU A 108 -20.58 -0.53 -14.40
C GLU A 108 -19.44 -0.69 -15.40
N SER A 109 -18.51 0.28 -15.41
CA SER A 109 -17.22 0.06 -16.05
C SER A 109 -16.55 -1.11 -15.34
N LYS A 110 -16.07 -2.11 -16.10
CA LYS A 110 -15.35 -3.25 -15.54
C LYS A 110 -14.06 -2.77 -14.89
N THR A 111 -14.10 -2.51 -13.60
CA THR A 111 -12.91 -2.20 -12.79
C THR A 111 -12.20 -3.51 -12.46
N LYS A 112 -10.91 -3.60 -12.74
CA LYS A 112 -10.06 -4.69 -12.24
C LYS A 112 -9.79 -4.44 -10.77
N GLN A 113 -10.49 -5.16 -9.91
CA GLN A 113 -10.43 -4.99 -8.47
C GLN A 113 -9.54 -6.07 -7.84
N ILE A 114 -8.62 -5.66 -6.95
CA ILE A 114 -7.92 -6.57 -6.03
C ILE A 114 -8.59 -6.41 -4.67
N SER A 115 -9.20 -7.47 -4.14
CA SER A 115 -9.95 -7.39 -2.88
C SER A 115 -9.08 -7.82 -1.71
N VAL A 116 -8.90 -6.94 -0.73
CA VAL A 116 -8.22 -7.22 0.53
C VAL A 116 -9.24 -7.13 1.66
N LEU A 117 -9.46 -8.23 2.37
CA LEU A 117 -10.35 -8.28 3.54
C LEU A 117 -9.50 -8.52 4.80
N VAL A 118 -9.74 -7.75 5.85
CA VAL A 118 -9.22 -8.06 7.19
C VAL A 118 -10.38 -8.49 8.06
N ASN A 119 -10.34 -9.70 8.62
CA ASN A 119 -11.44 -10.19 9.44
C ASN A 119 -11.30 -9.77 10.93
N GLN A 120 -12.29 -10.13 11.75
CA GLN A 120 -12.33 -9.84 13.19
C GLN A 120 -11.15 -10.43 13.99
N PHE A 121 -10.44 -11.41 13.43
CA PHE A 121 -9.25 -12.02 14.04
C PHE A 121 -7.94 -11.36 13.57
N GLY A 122 -8.02 -10.34 12.71
CA GLY A 122 -6.86 -9.69 12.11
C GLY A 122 -6.18 -10.51 11.00
N GLN A 123 -6.83 -11.58 10.52
CA GLN A 123 -6.35 -12.35 9.38
C GLN A 123 -6.67 -11.59 8.09
N VAL A 124 -5.70 -11.53 7.19
CA VAL A 124 -5.84 -10.91 5.87
C VAL A 124 -6.25 -11.97 4.85
N LEU A 125 -7.20 -11.63 3.99
CA LEU A 125 -7.61 -12.43 2.83
C LEU A 125 -7.41 -11.59 1.57
N ILE A 126 -6.84 -12.17 0.53
CA ILE A 126 -6.76 -11.57 -0.80
C ILE A 126 -7.64 -12.36 -1.76
N ASP A 127 -8.62 -11.69 -2.39
CA ASP A 127 -9.62 -12.30 -3.26
C ASP A 127 -10.29 -13.55 -2.64
N GLY A 128 -10.47 -13.54 -1.31
CA GLY A 128 -11.09 -14.62 -0.54
C GLY A 128 -10.12 -15.69 0.00
N GLU A 129 -8.84 -15.65 -0.37
CA GLU A 129 -7.84 -16.62 0.09
C GLU A 129 -7.03 -16.07 1.26
N PRO A 130 -6.87 -16.83 2.37
CA PRO A 130 -6.13 -16.36 3.53
C PRO A 130 -4.64 -16.19 3.23
N LEU A 131 -4.07 -15.10 3.72
CA LEU A 131 -2.69 -14.71 3.51
C LEU A 131 -2.06 -14.21 4.81
N SER A 132 -0.79 -14.52 5.03
CA SER A 132 -0.02 -13.86 6.11
C SER A 132 0.12 -12.37 5.78
N ILE A 133 -0.04 -11.52 6.78
CA ILE A 133 0.09 -10.06 6.62
C ILE A 133 1.46 -9.67 6.05
N ASP A 134 2.53 -10.36 6.46
CA ASP A 134 3.90 -10.12 5.98
C ASP A 134 4.10 -10.46 4.49
N SER A 135 3.19 -11.27 3.92
CA SER A 135 3.21 -11.66 2.51
C SER A 135 2.33 -10.79 1.64
N LEU A 136 1.53 -9.89 2.22
CA LEU A 136 0.57 -9.05 1.50
C LEU A 136 1.23 -8.22 0.40
N GLN A 137 2.37 -7.59 0.69
CA GLN A 137 3.10 -6.78 -0.29
C GLN A 137 3.44 -7.54 -1.57
N PHE A 138 3.83 -8.82 -1.48
CA PHE A 138 4.19 -9.62 -2.65
C PHE A 138 2.96 -10.00 -3.46
N SER A 139 1.85 -10.32 -2.78
CA SER A 139 0.58 -10.62 -3.44
C SER A 139 0.00 -9.38 -4.14
N ILE A 140 0.07 -8.20 -3.52
CA ILE A 140 -0.34 -6.95 -4.16
C ILE A 140 0.53 -6.66 -5.39
N LYS A 141 1.85 -6.73 -5.24
CA LYS A 141 2.80 -6.56 -6.36
C LYS A 141 2.45 -7.46 -7.55
N ALA A 142 2.17 -8.73 -7.30
CA ALA A 142 1.90 -9.73 -8.34
C ALA A 142 0.58 -9.48 -9.10
N ASN A 143 -0.40 -8.83 -8.45
CA ASN A 143 -1.72 -8.58 -9.04
C ASN A 143 -1.84 -7.20 -9.72
N LEU A 144 -0.99 -6.25 -9.35
CA LEU A 144 -0.88 -4.95 -10.01
C LEU A 144 -0.26 -5.08 -11.41
N ASN A 145 -0.86 -4.43 -12.39
CA ASN A 145 -0.42 -4.50 -13.79
C ASN A 145 -0.70 -3.16 -14.46
N VAL A 146 0.18 -2.74 -15.37
CA VAL A 146 -0.12 -1.62 -16.26
C VAL A 146 -1.27 -2.05 -17.18
N ILE A 147 -2.36 -1.28 -17.17
CA ILE A 147 -3.55 -1.53 -17.99
C ILE A 147 -3.85 -0.31 -18.86
N GLU A 148 -4.68 -0.49 -19.89
CA GLU A 148 -5.01 0.55 -20.86
C GLU A 148 -5.63 1.81 -20.21
N ILE A 149 -6.46 1.61 -19.19
CA ILE A 149 -7.09 2.70 -18.43
C ILE A 149 -6.70 2.52 -16.96
N PRO A 150 -5.59 3.12 -16.50
CA PRO A 150 -5.02 2.88 -15.17
C PRO A 150 -6.01 3.16 -14.01
N GLU A 151 -6.94 4.10 -14.19
CA GLU A 151 -7.99 4.42 -13.22
C GLU A 151 -9.02 3.29 -13.03
N GLN A 152 -9.03 2.28 -13.90
CA GLN A 152 -9.85 1.09 -13.79
C GLN A 152 -9.19 -0.04 -13.00
N GLN A 153 -7.99 0.14 -12.45
CA GLN A 153 -7.42 -0.77 -11.46
C GLN A 153 -7.57 -0.15 -10.07
N GLU A 154 -8.21 -0.87 -9.15
CA GLU A 154 -8.36 -0.45 -7.75
C GLU A 154 -8.06 -1.59 -6.77
N ILE A 155 -7.59 -1.22 -5.58
CA ILE A 155 -7.47 -2.14 -4.44
C ILE A 155 -8.62 -1.81 -3.50
N LEU A 156 -9.57 -2.74 -3.35
CA LEU A 156 -10.67 -2.60 -2.42
C LEU A 156 -10.26 -3.18 -1.07
N VAL A 157 -10.30 -2.38 -0.02
CA VAL A 157 -10.04 -2.80 1.36
C VAL A 157 -11.37 -2.90 2.11
N LEU A 158 -11.66 -4.09 2.62
CA LEU A 158 -12.85 -4.41 3.40
C LEU A 158 -12.42 -4.87 4.79
N TRP A 159 -13.29 -4.70 5.77
CA TRP A 159 -13.01 -5.15 7.13
C TRP A 159 -14.26 -5.55 7.88
N ASP A 160 -14.07 -6.43 8.87
CA ASP A 160 -15.11 -6.67 9.87
C ASP A 160 -15.09 -5.52 10.88
N ARG A 161 -16.27 -5.14 11.39
CA ARG A 161 -16.39 -4.07 12.40
C ARG A 161 -15.48 -4.27 13.62
N ASP A 162 -15.28 -5.52 14.02
CA ASP A 162 -14.47 -5.91 15.17
C ASP A 162 -13.01 -6.23 14.81
N SER A 163 -12.57 -5.90 13.59
CA SER A 163 -11.18 -6.09 13.16
C SER A 163 -10.21 -5.25 14.01
N PRO A 164 -9.08 -5.84 14.44
CA PRO A 164 -8.05 -5.09 15.15
C PRO A 164 -7.51 -3.94 14.28
N ARG A 165 -7.55 -2.72 14.83
CA ARG A 165 -7.06 -1.50 14.14
C ARG A 165 -5.61 -1.64 13.66
N ASP A 166 -4.75 -2.28 14.44
CA ASP A 166 -3.36 -2.50 14.09
C ASP A 166 -3.21 -3.44 12.88
N SER A 167 -4.04 -4.48 12.77
CA SER A 167 -4.06 -5.37 11.61
C SER A 167 -4.52 -4.64 10.35
N LEU A 168 -5.50 -3.75 10.45
CA LEU A 168 -5.95 -2.92 9.33
C LEU A 168 -4.87 -1.96 8.84
N LYS A 169 -4.21 -1.27 9.78
CA LYS A 169 -3.10 -0.36 9.46
C LYS A 169 -1.93 -1.12 8.85
N ALA A 170 -1.58 -2.28 9.39
CA ALA A 170 -0.53 -3.11 8.83
C ALA A 170 -0.89 -3.65 7.43
N ALA A 171 -2.15 -3.99 7.18
CA ALA A 171 -2.61 -4.39 5.84
C ALA A 171 -2.51 -3.23 4.83
N LEU A 172 -2.92 -2.02 5.22
CA LEU A 172 -2.79 -0.82 4.38
C LEU A 172 -1.31 -0.47 4.10
N ILE A 173 -0.42 -0.60 5.09
CA ILE A 173 1.02 -0.45 4.88
C ILE A 173 1.53 -1.49 3.89
N GLY A 174 1.17 -2.77 4.05
CA GLY A 174 1.56 -3.84 3.13
C GLY A 174 1.04 -3.62 1.69
N ILE A 175 -0.12 -2.99 1.53
CA ILE A 175 -0.62 -2.55 0.21
C ILE A 175 0.29 -1.49 -0.40
N VAL A 176 0.65 -0.45 0.36
CA VAL A 176 1.57 0.61 -0.12
C VAL A 176 2.93 0.02 -0.46
N GLU A 177 3.48 -0.87 0.37
CA GLU A 177 4.75 -1.54 0.10
C GLU A 177 4.69 -2.39 -1.18
N GLY A 178 3.62 -3.17 -1.37
CA GLY A 178 3.43 -3.94 -2.60
C GLY A 178 3.31 -3.07 -3.85
N PHE A 179 2.63 -1.93 -3.75
CA PHE A 179 2.58 -0.93 -4.80
C PHE A 179 3.96 -0.36 -5.12
N LEU A 180 4.73 0.04 -4.11
CA LEU A 180 6.09 0.57 -4.31
C LEU A 180 7.03 -0.48 -4.91
N LEU A 181 6.90 -1.76 -4.54
CA LEU A 181 7.64 -2.85 -5.17
C LEU A 181 7.32 -2.98 -6.67
N LYS A 182 6.06 -2.76 -7.07
CA LYS A 182 5.69 -2.79 -8.49
C LYS A 182 6.20 -1.55 -9.23
N GLN A 183 6.14 -0.38 -8.59
CA GLN A 183 6.70 0.86 -9.14
C GLN A 183 8.22 0.78 -9.32
N GLU A 184 8.94 0.12 -8.40
CA GLU A 184 10.40 -0.05 -8.52
C GLU A 184 10.76 -0.95 -9.70
N GLU A 185 9.97 -1.99 -9.94
CA GLU A 185 10.09 -2.84 -11.13
C GLU A 185 9.88 -2.02 -12.41
N LEU A 186 8.83 -1.20 -12.48
CA LEU A 186 8.59 -0.31 -13.63
C LEU A 186 9.70 0.73 -13.82
N ALA A 187 10.21 1.32 -12.73
CA ALA A 187 11.32 2.28 -12.80
C ALA A 187 12.58 1.65 -13.39
N LEU A 188 12.91 0.43 -12.98
CA LEU A 188 14.04 -0.32 -13.51
C LEU A 188 13.83 -0.72 -14.98
N GLU A 189 12.61 -1.12 -15.36
CA GLU A 189 12.27 -1.49 -16.74
C GLU A 189 12.31 -0.29 -17.69
N GLU A 190 11.69 0.83 -17.32
CA GLU A 190 11.50 2.00 -18.19
C GLU A 190 12.70 2.96 -18.17
N PHE A 191 13.39 3.09 -17.04
CA PHE A 191 14.43 4.09 -16.82
C PHE A 191 15.79 3.51 -16.39
N SER A 192 15.87 2.19 -16.18
CA SER A 192 17.11 1.51 -15.74
C SER A 192 17.70 2.06 -14.44
N THR A 193 16.86 2.61 -13.56
CA THR A 193 17.29 3.17 -12.27
C THR A 193 16.21 3.05 -11.22
N SER A 194 16.58 3.19 -9.95
CA SER A 194 15.64 3.09 -8.81
C SER A 194 14.74 4.33 -8.69
N ILE A 195 13.56 4.18 -8.06
CA ILE A 195 12.61 5.29 -7.86
C ILE A 195 13.28 6.50 -7.21
N CYS A 196 14.15 6.28 -6.22
CA CYS A 196 14.80 7.35 -5.47
C CYS A 196 15.78 8.19 -6.29
N SER A 197 16.16 7.73 -7.49
CA SER A 197 17.08 8.43 -8.39
C SER A 197 16.38 9.08 -9.59
N LEU A 198 15.06 8.90 -9.71
CA LEU A 198 14.28 9.46 -10.80
C LEU A 198 14.11 10.98 -10.67
N ASN A 199 14.01 11.64 -11.82
CA ASN A 199 13.62 13.05 -11.86
C ASN A 199 12.09 13.21 -11.85
N GLU A 200 11.63 14.44 -11.70
CA GLU A 200 10.20 14.78 -11.59
C GLU A 200 9.35 14.27 -12.77
N SER A 201 9.84 14.41 -14.00
CA SER A 201 9.09 13.95 -15.19
C SER A 201 8.94 12.43 -15.24
N GLN A 202 9.93 11.69 -14.72
CA GLN A 202 9.88 10.22 -14.64
C GLN A 202 8.94 9.76 -13.53
N ILE A 203 8.91 10.46 -12.39
CA ILE A 203 7.95 10.19 -11.31
C ILE A 203 6.52 10.50 -11.76
N HIS A 204 6.31 11.60 -12.50
CA HIS A 204 5.03 11.92 -13.10
C HIS A 204 4.55 10.79 -14.01
N TYR A 205 5.42 10.29 -14.91
CA TYR A 205 5.10 9.15 -15.77
C TYR A 205 4.66 7.91 -14.98
N LEU A 206 5.41 7.53 -13.94
CA LEU A 206 5.05 6.38 -13.09
C LEU A 206 3.70 6.57 -12.39
N SER A 207 3.39 7.79 -11.96
CA SER A 207 2.11 8.12 -11.31
C SER A 207 0.91 8.06 -12.27
N GLU A 208 1.13 8.32 -13.56
CA GLU A 208 0.08 8.24 -14.59
C GLU A 208 -0.14 6.80 -15.06
N VAL A 209 0.94 6.04 -15.25
CA VAL A 209 0.88 4.67 -15.80
C VAL A 209 0.35 3.66 -14.79
N LEU A 210 0.65 3.85 -13.51
CA LEU A 210 0.17 2.99 -12.44
C LEU A 210 -0.18 3.85 -11.20
N PRO A 211 -1.32 4.55 -11.21
CA PRO A 211 -1.74 5.35 -10.07
C PRO A 211 -2.15 4.45 -8.89
N MET A 212 -1.88 4.89 -7.68
CA MET A 212 -2.37 4.20 -6.49
C MET A 212 -3.85 4.55 -6.26
N ASN A 213 -4.71 3.55 -6.35
CA ASN A 213 -6.16 3.67 -6.15
C ASN A 213 -6.62 2.70 -5.05
N ILE A 214 -6.66 3.18 -3.80
CA ILE A 214 -7.16 2.40 -2.65
C ILE A 214 -8.58 2.84 -2.33
N ARG A 215 -9.54 1.95 -2.51
CA ARG A 215 -10.94 2.13 -2.12
C ARG A 215 -11.17 1.49 -0.77
N LEU A 216 -11.70 2.25 0.20
CA LEU A 216 -12.24 1.69 1.43
C LEU A 216 -13.69 1.27 1.19
N GLY A 217 -13.96 -0.01 1.41
CA GLY A 217 -15.26 -0.62 1.21
C GLY A 217 -16.18 -0.34 2.40
N ILE A 218 -17.18 0.51 2.16
CA ILE A 218 -18.26 0.84 3.08
C ILE A 218 -19.59 0.40 2.45
N GLY A 219 -20.55 -0.05 3.25
CA GLY A 219 -21.91 -0.36 2.78
C GLY A 219 -22.05 -1.67 2.00
N ARG A 220 -21.01 -2.52 1.96
CA ARG A 220 -21.08 -3.85 1.33
C ARG A 220 -21.28 -4.91 2.42
N TYR A 221 -22.49 -5.45 2.51
CA TYR A 221 -22.76 -6.68 3.25
C TYR A 221 -21.99 -7.84 2.58
N PHE A 222 -20.80 -8.16 3.08
CA PHE A 222 -20.27 -9.50 2.87
C PHE A 222 -21.08 -10.44 3.75
N THR A 223 -21.99 -11.22 3.14
CA THR A 223 -22.40 -12.47 3.76
C THR A 223 -21.14 -13.33 3.86
N PRO A 224 -20.66 -13.68 5.08
CA PRO A 224 -19.53 -14.59 5.18
C PRO A 224 -19.91 -15.90 4.47
N PRO A 225 -18.95 -16.58 3.80
CA PRO A 225 -19.21 -17.89 3.24
C PRO A 225 -19.72 -18.84 4.34
N PRO A 226 -20.69 -19.73 4.01
CA PRO A 226 -21.40 -20.59 4.97
C PRO A 226 -20.50 -21.59 5.70
#